data_AF-A0A9N9C8C1-F1
#
_entry.id   AF-A0A9N9C8C1-F1
#
_cell.length_a   1.000
_cell.length_b   1.000
_cell.length_c   1.000
_cell.angle_alpha   90.00
_cell.angle_beta   90.00
_cell.angle_gamma   90.00
#
_symmetry.space_group_name_H-M   'P 1'
#
loop_
_entity.id
_entity.type
_entity.pdbx_description
1 polymer ?
#
loop_
_entity_poly.entity_id
_entity_poly.type
_entity_poly.pdbx_seq_one_letter_code
_entity_poly.pdbx_strand_id
1 'polypeptide(L)'
;MTAFPFLFSFINRDDIDFSTVERITPTQEWDLVQTGELVEYQTKMTKMYNVRNLTLFIPDNYGDDLTRISFLGFKGEWMAVRRDPIITIYEASANPADHKTPASENRIQHGIQ
;
A
#
# COMPACT_ATOMS: atom_id res chain seq x y z
N MET A 1 6.18 33.23 -19.40
CA MET A 1 5.51 31.93 -19.55
C MET A 1 4.91 31.59 -18.20
N THR A 2 3.61 31.73 -18.04
CA THR A 2 2.91 31.32 -16.81
C THR A 2 2.90 29.80 -16.78
N ALA A 3 3.56 29.20 -15.79
CA ALA A 3 3.47 27.76 -15.55
C ALA A 3 2.03 27.43 -15.12
N PHE A 4 1.43 26.42 -15.72
CA PHE A 4 0.14 25.92 -15.24
C PHE A 4 0.36 25.19 -13.91
N PRO A 5 -0.49 25.37 -12.90
CA PRO A 5 -0.33 24.69 -11.62
C PRO A 5 -0.55 23.19 -11.81
N PHE A 6 0.33 22.39 -11.21
CA PHE A 6 0.26 20.94 -11.25
C PHE A 6 -0.44 20.39 -10.00
N LEU A 7 -1.17 19.30 -10.16
CA LEU A 7 -1.57 18.44 -9.05
C LEU A 7 -0.69 17.19 -9.04
N PHE A 8 0.01 16.98 -7.95
CA PHE A 8 0.80 15.78 -7.71
C PHE A 8 0.07 14.85 -6.77
N SER A 9 0.10 13.56 -7.06
CA SER A 9 -0.47 12.51 -6.20
C SER A 9 0.58 11.51 -5.78
N PHE A 10 0.43 11.02 -4.56
CA PHE A 10 1.23 9.97 -3.97
C PHE A 10 0.30 8.96 -3.33
N ILE A 11 0.52 7.67 -3.58
CA ILE A 11 -0.27 6.61 -2.96
C ILE A 11 0.59 5.69 -2.11
N ASN A 12 -0.03 5.13 -1.09
CA ASN A 12 0.54 4.14 -0.17
C ASN A 12 1.87 4.57 0.46
N ARG A 13 2.01 5.87 0.77
CA ARG A 13 3.16 6.46 1.46
C ARG A 13 2.72 7.31 2.64
N ASP A 14 3.38 7.12 3.77
CA ASP A 14 3.10 7.84 5.01
C ASP A 14 4.16 8.92 5.31
N ASP A 15 5.18 9.03 4.46
CA ASP A 15 6.34 9.90 4.59
C ASP A 15 6.30 11.14 3.67
N ILE A 16 5.12 11.50 3.18
CA ILE A 16 4.93 12.67 2.31
C ILE A 16 4.58 13.89 3.17
N ASP A 17 5.47 14.88 3.15
CA ASP A 17 5.28 16.19 3.75
C ASP A 17 5.97 17.27 2.92
N PHE A 18 5.88 18.54 3.33
CA PHE A 18 6.48 19.66 2.58
C PHE A 18 8.01 19.60 2.47
N SER A 19 8.70 18.88 3.35
CA SER A 19 10.15 18.72 3.30
C SER A 19 10.60 17.58 2.39
N THR A 20 9.75 16.56 2.18
CA THR A 20 10.07 15.38 1.38
C THR A 20 9.48 15.41 -0.02
N VAL A 21 8.35 16.09 -0.22
CA VAL A 21 7.54 16.00 -1.44
C VAL A 21 8.29 16.38 -2.72
N GLU A 22 9.21 17.35 -2.67
CA GLU A 22 10.01 17.77 -3.82
C GLU A 22 11.06 16.75 -4.26
N ARG A 23 11.43 15.82 -3.38
CA ARG A 23 12.48 14.81 -3.62
C ARG A 23 11.91 13.48 -4.08
N ILE A 24 10.61 13.31 -3.97
CA ILE A 24 9.91 12.05 -4.25
C ILE A 24 9.19 12.19 -5.58
N THR A 25 9.37 11.21 -6.47
CA THR A 25 8.62 11.15 -7.72
C THR A 25 7.13 10.91 -7.44
N PRO A 26 6.23 11.79 -7.93
CA PRO A 26 4.80 11.58 -7.81
C PRO A 26 4.36 10.28 -8.50
N THR A 27 3.34 9.63 -7.94
CA THR A 27 2.66 8.52 -8.60
C THR A 27 2.06 9.01 -9.91
N GLN A 28 1.32 10.12 -9.87
CA GLN A 28 0.76 10.75 -11.06
C GLN A 28 0.70 12.27 -10.90
N GLU A 29 0.78 12.96 -12.04
CA GLU A 29 0.78 14.40 -12.18
C GLU A 29 -0.33 14.80 -13.16
N TRP A 30 -1.03 15.89 -12.87
CA TRP A 30 -2.02 16.50 -13.77
C TRP A 30 -1.78 17.99 -13.90
N ASP A 31 -1.93 18.52 -15.10
CA ASP A 31 -2.09 19.94 -15.33
C ASP A 31 -3.48 20.36 -14.85
N LEU A 32 -3.54 21.23 -13.85
CA LEU A 32 -4.82 21.80 -13.44
C LEU A 32 -5.25 22.86 -14.45
N VAL A 33 -6.57 23.03 -14.59
CA VAL A 33 -7.20 24.10 -15.37
C VAL A 33 -7.99 25.04 -14.45
N GLN A 34 -7.92 26.35 -14.73
CA GLN A 34 -8.67 27.36 -14.01
C GLN A 34 -10.08 27.48 -14.62
N THR A 35 -11.07 26.87 -13.97
CA THR A 35 -12.47 26.96 -14.41
C THR A 35 -13.42 26.86 -13.23
N GLY A 36 -14.61 27.44 -13.37
CA GLY A 36 -15.72 27.29 -12.43
C GLY A 36 -16.55 26.02 -12.63
N GLU A 37 -16.25 25.25 -13.68
CA GLU A 37 -16.95 24.00 -14.00
C GLU A 37 -16.32 22.80 -13.27
N LEU A 38 -17.10 21.71 -13.15
CA LEU A 38 -16.57 20.44 -12.62
C LEU A 38 -15.65 19.81 -13.66
N VAL A 39 -14.38 19.64 -13.30
CA VAL A 39 -13.37 19.00 -14.15
C VAL A 39 -13.04 17.60 -13.64
N GLU A 40 -13.02 16.64 -14.56
CA GLU A 40 -12.59 15.27 -14.28
C GLU A 40 -11.19 15.01 -14.81
N TYR A 41 -10.27 14.68 -13.91
CA TYR A 41 -8.90 14.31 -14.23
C TYR A 41 -8.75 12.80 -14.33
N GLN A 42 -8.39 12.29 -15.51
CA GLN A 42 -8.25 10.86 -15.75
C GLN A 42 -7.00 10.30 -15.07
N THR A 43 -7.15 9.15 -14.39
CA THR A 43 -6.04 8.46 -13.72
C THR A 43 -5.55 7.30 -14.56
N LYS A 44 -4.25 6.98 -14.48
CA LYS A 44 -3.70 5.77 -15.10
C LYS A 44 -3.91 4.61 -14.14
N MET A 45 -4.76 3.66 -14.51
CA MET A 45 -5.05 2.46 -13.70
C MET A 45 -3.78 1.70 -13.26
N THR A 46 -2.76 1.64 -14.13
CA THR A 46 -1.48 0.99 -13.80
C THR A 46 -0.68 1.68 -12.70
N LYS A 47 -0.93 2.97 -12.47
CA LYS A 47 -0.29 3.76 -11.42
C LYS A 47 -1.16 3.89 -10.18
N MET A 48 -2.48 3.85 -10.34
CA MET A 48 -3.46 4.16 -9.31
C MET A 48 -4.26 2.92 -8.85
N TYR A 49 -3.57 1.78 -8.70
CA TYR A 49 -4.17 0.52 -8.25
C TYR A 49 -3.94 0.31 -6.74
N ASN A 50 -4.86 -0.39 -6.06
CA ASN A 50 -4.76 -0.74 -4.63
C ASN A 50 -4.41 0.44 -3.70
N VAL A 51 -5.09 1.58 -3.90
CA VAL A 51 -4.89 2.79 -3.09
C VAL A 51 -5.46 2.59 -1.69
N ARG A 52 -4.61 2.68 -0.66
CA ARG A 52 -4.97 2.63 0.77
C ARG A 52 -4.85 4.00 1.44
N ASN A 53 -3.85 4.77 1.04
CA ASN A 53 -3.71 6.19 1.38
C ASN A 53 -3.48 6.99 0.08
N LEU A 54 -3.92 8.24 0.07
CA LEU A 54 -3.75 9.16 -1.06
C LEU A 54 -3.38 10.54 -0.51
N THR A 55 -2.24 11.06 -0.94
CA THR A 55 -1.80 12.42 -0.67
C THR A 55 -1.84 13.22 -1.95
N LEU A 56 -2.46 14.40 -1.89
CA LEU A 56 -2.54 15.37 -2.97
C LEU A 56 -1.71 16.59 -2.61
N PHE A 57 -0.78 16.97 -3.50
CA PHE A 57 0.08 18.14 -3.32
C PHE A 57 -0.13 19.11 -4.48
N ILE A 58 -0.45 20.35 -4.14
CA ILE A 58 -0.65 21.47 -5.06
C ILE A 58 0.40 22.52 -4.67
N PRO A 59 1.50 22.66 -5.44
CA PRO A 59 2.63 23.51 -5.06
C PRO A 59 2.32 25.00 -5.24
N ASP A 60 1.46 25.33 -6.19
CA ASP A 60 1.15 26.71 -6.57
C ASP A 60 -0.24 26.79 -7.24
N ASN A 61 -0.74 28.01 -7.45
CA ASN A 61 -1.99 28.29 -8.12
C ASN A 61 -1.77 29.29 -9.30
N TYR A 62 -2.83 29.98 -9.74
CA TYR A 62 -2.78 30.91 -10.87
C TYR A 62 -2.31 32.34 -10.49
N GLY A 63 -1.46 32.47 -9.47
CA GLY A 63 -0.93 33.76 -8.99
C GLY A 63 -1.84 34.47 -7.99
N ASP A 64 -2.78 33.75 -7.39
CA ASP A 64 -3.66 34.24 -6.34
C ASP A 64 -3.06 33.96 -4.94
N ASP A 65 -3.38 34.80 -3.95
CA ASP A 65 -2.89 34.61 -2.58
C ASP A 65 -3.45 33.34 -1.90
N LEU A 66 -4.60 32.84 -2.36
CA LEU A 66 -5.34 31.75 -1.73
C LEU A 66 -5.81 30.71 -2.74
N THR A 67 -5.35 29.48 -2.56
CA THR A 67 -5.88 28.31 -3.28
C THR A 67 -7.15 27.82 -2.61
N ARG A 68 -8.29 27.87 -3.33
CA ARG A 68 -9.56 27.34 -2.85
C ARG A 68 -9.95 26.08 -3.63
N ILE A 69 -10.16 24.99 -2.90
CA ILE A 69 -10.72 23.74 -3.45
C ILE A 69 -12.18 23.66 -3.02
N SER A 70 -13.10 23.88 -3.96
CA SER A 70 -14.55 23.86 -3.68
C SER A 70 -15.12 22.44 -3.61
N PHE A 71 -14.57 21.52 -4.41
CA PHE A 71 -15.05 20.15 -4.50
C PHE A 71 -13.90 19.22 -4.87
N LEU A 72 -13.90 18.02 -4.27
CA LEU A 72 -13.00 16.94 -4.61
C LEU A 72 -13.79 15.63 -4.58
N GLY A 73 -13.86 14.97 -5.74
CA GLY A 73 -14.54 13.70 -5.90
C GLY A 73 -13.58 12.62 -6.38
N PHE A 74 -13.66 11.44 -5.77
CA PHE A 74 -12.90 10.27 -6.20
C PHE A 74 -13.84 9.24 -6.82
N LYS A 75 -13.48 8.77 -8.01
CA LYS A 75 -14.19 7.70 -8.70
C LYS A 75 -13.29 6.47 -8.76
N GLY A 76 -13.82 5.33 -8.37
CA GLY A 76 -13.12 4.06 -8.38
C GLY A 76 -13.97 2.96 -7.80
N GLU A 77 -13.50 1.73 -7.97
CA GLU A 77 -14.11 0.55 -7.36
C GLU A 77 -13.50 0.35 -5.97
N TRP A 78 -14.37 0.21 -4.97
CA TRP A 78 -13.91 -0.17 -3.64
C TRP A 78 -13.65 -1.67 -3.60
N MET A 79 -12.53 -2.06 -3.01
CA MET A 79 -12.22 -3.45 -2.71
C MET A 79 -11.98 -3.61 -1.21
N ALA A 80 -12.57 -4.65 -0.62
CA ALA A 80 -12.34 -4.99 0.77
C ALA A 80 -10.86 -5.34 1.01
N VAL A 81 -10.22 -4.64 1.94
CA VAL A 81 -8.87 -4.98 2.39
C VAL A 81 -8.97 -6.23 3.26
N ARG A 82 -8.79 -7.41 2.67
CA ARG A 82 -8.66 -8.66 3.43
C ARG A 82 -7.32 -8.65 4.15
N ARG A 83 -7.33 -8.28 5.44
CA ARG A 83 -6.25 -8.60 6.38
C ARG A 83 -6.48 -10.03 6.88
N ASP A 84 -6.54 -10.99 5.98
CA ASP A 84 -6.33 -12.36 6.44
C ASP A 84 -4.84 -12.47 6.73
N PRO A 85 -4.40 -12.63 8.01
CA PRO A 85 -3.02 -12.99 8.24
C PRO A 85 -2.78 -14.25 7.43
N ILE A 86 -1.82 -14.21 6.51
CA ILE A 86 -1.25 -15.44 5.98
C ILE A 86 -0.58 -16.07 7.19
N ILE A 87 -1.34 -16.88 7.94
CA ILE A 87 -0.77 -17.85 8.86
C ILE A 87 -0.11 -18.85 7.91
N THR A 88 1.12 -18.55 7.50
CA THR A 88 1.99 -19.55 6.92
C THR A 88 2.27 -20.51 8.05
N ILE A 89 1.40 -21.52 8.22
CA ILE A 89 1.75 -22.73 8.92
C ILE A 89 2.85 -23.34 8.05
N TYR A 90 4.09 -22.93 8.29
CA TYR A 90 5.21 -23.78 7.92
C TYR A 90 4.97 -25.05 8.70
N GLU A 91 4.70 -26.13 7.99
CA GLU A 91 4.75 -27.48 8.52
C GLU A 91 6.14 -27.68 9.14
N ALA A 92 6.31 -27.31 10.41
CA ALA A 92 7.29 -27.96 11.27
C ALA A 92 6.75 -29.36 11.55
N SER A 93 6.73 -30.19 10.50
CA SER A 93 6.71 -31.63 10.64
C SER A 93 8.00 -31.98 11.38
N ALA A 94 7.93 -32.05 12.71
CA ALA A 94 8.96 -32.72 13.47
C ALA A 94 9.00 -34.16 12.93
N ASN A 95 10.01 -34.48 12.13
CA ASN A 95 10.25 -35.85 11.71
C ASN A 95 10.51 -36.70 12.96
N PRO A 96 9.64 -37.64 13.36
CA PRO A 96 9.80 -38.41 14.58
C PRO A 96 10.98 -39.41 14.51
N ALA A 97 11.69 -39.47 13.39
CA ALA A 97 12.76 -40.43 13.15
C ALA A 97 14.16 -39.97 13.59
N ASP A 98 14.36 -38.73 14.05
CA ASP A 98 15.71 -38.18 14.27
C ASP A 98 16.12 -38.01 15.74
N HIS A 99 15.36 -38.56 16.69
CA HIS A 99 15.83 -38.67 18.07
C HIS A 99 16.24 -40.10 18.39
N LYS A 100 17.53 -40.41 18.16
CA LYS A 100 18.15 -41.63 18.69
C LYS A 100 18.17 -41.55 20.21
N THR A 101 17.40 -42.40 20.90
CA THR A 101 17.60 -42.67 22.32
C THR A 101 18.70 -43.71 22.50
N PRO A 102 19.86 -43.37 23.11
CA PRO A 102 20.78 -44.38 23.61
C PRO A 102 20.21 -44.98 24.91
N ALA A 103 20.30 -46.31 25.01
CA ALA A 103 20.13 -47.11 26.23
C ALA A 103 18.71 -47.24 26.84
N SER A 104 18.09 -48.39 26.58
CA SER A 104 17.67 -49.29 27.67
C SER A 104 17.44 -50.69 27.11
N GLU A 105 18.43 -51.55 27.40
CA GLU A 105 18.33 -53.00 27.36
C GLU A 105 17.24 -53.53 28.31
N ASN A 106 16.97 -54.82 28.17
CA ASN A 106 16.12 -55.70 28.97
C ASN A 106 14.61 -55.66 28.70
N ARG A 107 14.19 -56.47 27.71
CA ARG A 107 12.95 -57.23 27.83
C ARG A 107 13.24 -58.66 28.27
N ILE A 108 13.02 -58.91 29.55
CA ILE A 108 12.72 -60.24 30.09
C ILE A 108 11.34 -60.64 29.55
N GLN A 109 11.20 -61.81 28.94
CA GLN A 109 9.90 -62.40 28.62
C GLN A 109 9.81 -63.80 29.23
N HIS A 110 9.13 -63.89 30.37
CA HIS A 110 8.56 -65.11 30.92
C HIS A 110 7.21 -65.39 30.24
N GLY A 111 6.89 -66.65 29.97
CA GLY A 111 5.50 -67.09 29.81
C GLY A 111 5.20 -68.11 28.71
N ILE A 112 5.53 -69.37 28.97
CA ILE A 112 4.86 -70.63 28.59
C ILE A 112 3.40 -70.52 28.10
N GLN A 113 3.12 -71.14 26.94
CA GLN A 113 2.29 -72.34 26.82
C GLN A 113 2.69 -73.13 25.58
#